data_AF-A0A7V9PNF7-F1
#
_entry.id   AF-A0A7V9PNF7-F1
#
_cell.length_a   1.000
_cell.length_b   1.000
_cell.length_c   1.000
_cell.angle_alpha   90.00
_cell.angle_beta   90.00
_cell.angle_gamma   90.00
#
_symmetry.space_group_name_H-M   'P 1'
#
loop_
_entity.id
_entity.type
_entity.pdbx_description
1 polymer ?
#
loop_
_entity_poly.entity_id
_entity_poly.type
_entity_poly.pdbx_seq_one_letter_code
_entity_poly.pdbx_strand_id
1 'polypeptide(L)' 'ADALTTFARDSSTFGGALSAWRGPRARALSADDPFARVFAASALRVGPGLLGVSHPLPSAVIERYGGQPWPASRFPAPA' A
#
# COMPACT_ATOMS: atom_id res chain seq x y z
N ALA A 1 -5.24 -7.97 1.23
CA ALA A 1 -4.24 -7.99 2.31
C ALA A 1 -4.87 -7.37 3.55
N ASP A 2 -4.47 -7.81 4.75
CA ASP A 2 -4.91 -7.22 6.03
C ASP A 2 -4.17 -5.90 6.32
N ALA A 3 -2.95 -5.76 5.82
CA ALA A 3 -2.20 -4.51 5.78
C ALA A 3 -1.38 -4.44 4.49
N LEU A 4 -1.12 -3.22 4.03
CA LEU A 4 -0.34 -2.94 2.83
C LEU A 4 0.42 -1.64 3.04
N THR A 5 1.66 -1.61 2.56
CA THR A 5 2.42 -0.37 2.40
C THR A 5 3.27 -0.42 1.13
N THR A 6 3.58 0.76 0.59
CA THR A 6 4.52 0.92 -0.53
C THR A 6 5.68 1.78 -0.09
N PHE A 7 6.86 1.50 -0.61
CA PHE A 7 8.06 2.29 -0.36
C PHE A 7 8.28 3.18 -1.58
N ALA A 8 8.26 4.49 -1.39
CA ALA A 8 8.67 5.44 -2.41
C ALA A 8 10.19 5.62 -2.37
N ARG A 9 10.83 5.63 -3.54
CA ARG A 9 12.25 6.03 -3.67
C ARG A 9 12.36 7.54 -3.88
N ASP A 10 11.42 8.11 -4.62
CA ASP A 10 11.30 9.53 -4.91
C ASP A 10 9.81 9.87 -5.21
N SER A 11 9.54 11.07 -5.71
CA SER A 11 8.18 11.58 -5.95
C SER A 11 7.40 10.86 -7.05
N SER A 12 8.06 10.04 -7.88
CA SER A 12 7.42 9.35 -9.00
C SER A 12 7.73 7.85 -9.05
N THR A 13 8.64 7.36 -8.21
CA THR A 13 9.14 5.98 -8.30
C THR A 13 8.87 5.20 -7.02
N PHE A 14 8.19 4.07 -7.16
CA PHE A 14 8.10 3.06 -6.10
C PHE A 14 9.35 2.19 -6.08
N GLY A 15 9.96 2.07 -4.91
CA GLY A 15 11.08 1.16 -4.63
C GLY A 15 10.65 -0.24 -4.21
N GLY A 16 9.38 -0.44 -3.84
CA GLY A 16 8.85 -1.75 -3.47
C GLY A 16 7.52 -1.67 -2.73
N ALA A 17 7.04 -2.81 -2.25
CA ALA A 17 5.82 -2.93 -1.45
C ALA A 17 5.94 -4.03 -0.41
N LEU A 18 5.15 -3.92 0.67
CA LEU A 18 4.97 -4.96 1.66
C LEU A 18 3.48 -5.16 1.90
N SER A 19 3.03 -6.39 1.61
CA SER A 19 1.67 -6.86 1.87
C SER A 19 1.68 -7.86 3.03
N ALA A 20 0.73 -7.77 3.94
CA ALA A 20 0.60 -8.68 5.07
C ALA A 20 -0.78 -9.35 5.08
N TRP A 21 -0.81 -10.64 5.39
CA TRP A 21 -2.02 -11.43 5.55
C TRP A 21 -1.93 -12.23 6.84
N ARG A 22 -3.09 -12.44 7.47
CA ARG A 22 -3.22 -13.12 8.75
C ARG A 22 -4.06 -14.39 8.59
N GLY A 23 -3.75 -15.37 9.45
CA GLY A 23 -4.58 -16.55 9.63
C GLY A 23 -4.31 -17.68 8.63
N PRO A 24 -5.10 -18.77 8.73
CA PRO A 24 -4.81 -20.04 8.06
C PRO A 24 -4.89 -19.97 6.53
N ARG A 25 -5.63 -19.00 5.98
CA ARG A 25 -5.77 -18.78 4.53
C ARG A 25 -4.75 -17.81 3.95
N ALA A 26 -3.83 -17.27 4.76
CA ALA A 26 -2.88 -16.23 4.33
C ALA A 26 -2.10 -16.62 3.08
N ARG A 27 -1.63 -17.87 2.97
CA ARG A 27 -0.88 -18.35 1.81
C ARG A 27 -1.69 -18.38 0.52
N ALA A 28 -2.97 -18.75 0.59
CA ALA A 28 -3.83 -18.76 -0.58
C ALA A 28 -4.15 -17.32 -1.00
N LEU A 29 -4.46 -16.45 -0.04
CA LEU A 29 -4.77 -15.04 -0.28
C LEU A 29 -3.57 -14.22 -0.77
N SER A 30 -2.34 -14.62 -0.43
CA SER A 30 -1.12 -13.96 -0.91
C SER A 30 -0.77 -14.33 -2.35
N ALA A 31 -1.36 -15.38 -2.92
CA ALA A 31 -1.10 -15.76 -4.32
C ALA A 31 -1.59 -14.68 -5.30
N ASP A 32 -2.61 -13.92 -4.92
CA ASP A 32 -3.19 -12.84 -5.71
C ASP A 32 -2.64 -11.45 -5.33
N ASP A 33 -1.44 -11.37 -4.73
CA ASP A 33 -0.83 -10.08 -4.41
C ASP A 33 -0.57 -9.28 -5.71
N PRO A 34 -1.21 -8.10 -5.90
CA PRO A 34 -0.98 -7.30 -7.10
C PRO A 34 0.47 -6.83 -7.24
N PHE A 35 1.20 -6.64 -6.14
CA PHE A 35 2.59 -6.17 -6.18
C PHE A 35 3.58 -7.24 -6.60
N ALA A 36 3.21 -8.52 -6.49
CA ALA A 36 4.03 -9.63 -7.00
C ALA A 36 4.16 -9.62 -8.53
N ARG A 37 3.32 -8.85 -9.24
CA ARG A 37 3.42 -8.63 -10.68
C ARG A 37 4.44 -7.56 -11.06
N VAL A 38 4.80 -6.69 -10.13
CA VAL A 38 5.65 -5.51 -10.36
C VAL A 38 7.03 -5.70 -9.74
N PHE A 39 7.11 -6.32 -8.56
CA PHE A 39 8.34 -6.51 -7.81
C PHE A 39 8.64 -8.00 -7.62
N ALA A 40 9.93 -8.32 -7.47
CA ALA A 40 10.33 -9.64 -7.01
C ALA A 40 9.71 -9.91 -5.63
N ALA A 41 8.90 -10.96 -5.53
CA ALA A 41 8.17 -11.30 -4.32
C ALA A 41 8.89 -12.39 -3.53
N SER A 42 8.98 -12.22 -2.21
CA SER A 42 9.44 -13.24 -1.29
C SER A 42 8.47 -13.36 -0.11
N ALA A 43 8.07 -14.58 0.21
CA ALA A 43 7.15 -14.84 1.31
C ALA A 43 7.92 -15.04 2.62
N LEU A 44 7.69 -14.16 3.59
CA LEU A 44 8.24 -14.28 4.93
C LEU A 44 7.15 -14.70 5.91
N ARG A 45 7.32 -15.85 6.58
CA ARG A 45 6.49 -16.20 7.73
C ARG A 45 7.00 -15.47 8.95
N VAL A 46 6.12 -14.75 9.62
CA VAL A 46 6.43 -13.99 10.82
C VAL A 46 5.85 -14.68 12.04
N GLY A 47 6.61 -14.68 13.14
CA GLY A 47 6.13 -15.16 14.43
C GLY A 47 5.10 -14.21 15.05
N PRO A 48 4.43 -14.64 16.14
CA PRO A 48 3.53 -13.75 16.90
C PRO A 48 4.31 -12.55 17.45
N GLY A 49 3.63 -11.40 17.58
CA GLY A 49 4.19 -10.18 18.18
C GLY A 49 4.98 -9.27 17.24
N LEU A 50 5.36 -9.74 16.04
CA LEU A 50 6.08 -8.88 15.07
C LEU A 50 5.16 -7.88 14.37
N LEU A 51 3.93 -8.30 14.04
CA LEU A 51 2.91 -7.46 13.42
C LEU A 51 1.73 -7.31 14.38
N GLY A 52 1.44 -6.07 14.77
CA GLY A 52 0.33 -5.70 15.63
C GLY A 52 -0.83 -5.10 14.84
N VAL A 53 -2.01 -5.09 15.46
CA VAL A 53 -3.15 -4.31 14.97
C VAL A 53 -3.13 -2.98 15.71
N SER A 54 -3.02 -1.88 14.97
CA SER A 54 -3.28 -0.57 15.57
C SER A 54 -4.79 -0.42 15.76
N HIS A 55 -5.21 0.09 16.92
CA HIS A 55 -6.59 0.54 17.07
C HIS A 55 -6.88 1.66 16.05
N PRO A 56 -8.10 1.72 15.47
CA PRO A 56 -8.46 2.80 14.58
C PRO A 56 -8.27 4.13 15.30
N LEU A 57 -7.58 5.08 14.66
CA LEU A 57 -7.52 6.43 15.19
C LEU A 57 -8.95 7.01 15.19
N PRO A 58 -9.36 7.77 16.22
CA PRO A 58 -10.73 8.26 16.37
C PRO A 58 -11.16 9.27 15.28
N SER A 59 -10.29 9.63 14.35
CA SER A 59 -10.63 10.43 13.17
C SER A 59 -9.83 9.99 11.94
N ALA A 60 -10.40 10.24 10.75
CA ALA A 60 -9.71 10.00 9.50
C ALA A 60 -8.44 10.85 9.44
N VAL A 61 -7.27 10.21 9.50
CA VAL A 61 -6.02 10.87 9.14
C VAL A 61 -6.09 11.09 7.64
N ILE A 62 -6.52 12.29 7.23
CA ILE A 62 -6.30 12.75 5.87
C ILE A 62 -4.79 12.75 5.69
N GLU A 63 -4.30 11.83 4.86
CA GLU A 63 -2.95 11.89 4.34
C GLU A 63 -2.86 13.18 3.53
N ARG A 64 -2.27 14.23 4.13
CA ARG A 64 -1.94 15.45 3.41
C ARG A 64 -0.77 15.09 2.52
N TYR A 65 -1.06 14.68 1.29
CA TYR A 65 -0.08 14.65 0.21
C TYR A 65 0.65 16.00 0.20
N GLY A 66 1.87 16.02 0.74
CA GLY A 66 2.72 17.20 0.90
C GLY A 66 3.34 17.67 -0.42
N GLY A 67 2.63 17.50 -1.53
CA GLY A 67 3.05 17.86 -2.87
C GLY A 67 1.82 18.08 -3.74
N GLN A 68 1.59 19.35 -4.09
CA GLN A 68 0.66 19.87 -5.11
C GLN A 68 -0.36 18.85 -5.66
N PRO A 69 -1.63 18.87 -5.21
CA PRO A 69 -2.63 17.91 -5.64
C PRO A 69 -3.08 18.24 -7.07
N TRP A 70 -2.37 17.70 -8.07
CA TRP A 70 -2.64 17.84 -9.51
C TRP A 70 -2.62 19.29 -10.03
N PRO A 71 -2.22 19.56 -11.28
CA PRO A 71 -2.46 20.88 -11.85
C PRO A 71 -3.97 21.10 -11.93
N ALA A 72 -4.46 22.18 -11.33
CA ALA A 72 -5.85 22.64 -11.44
C ALA A 72 -6.22 23.16 -12.84
N SER A 73 -5.61 22.59 -13.90
CA SER A 73 -5.91 22.90 -15.29
C SER A 73 -7.10 22.05 -15.73
N ARG A 74 -8.29 22.65 -15.62
CA ARG A 74 -9.48 22.28 -16.38
C ARG A 74 -9.12 22.21 -17.87
N PHE A 75 -9.50 21.11 -18.55
CA PHE A 75 -9.45 21.04 -20.01
C PHE A 75 -10.37 22.11 -20.60
N PRO A 76 -9.96 22.87 -21.62
CA PRO A 76 -10.89 23.75 -22.33
C PRO A 76 -11.99 22.90 -22.97
N ALA A 77 -13.24 23.35 -22.85
CA ALA A 77 -14.37 22.70 -23.50
C ALA A 77 -14.16 22.71 -25.03
N PRO A 78 -14.52 21.63 -25.74
CA PRO A 78 -14.49 21.64 -27.20
C PRO A 78 -15.44 22.73 -27.73
N ALA A 79 -14.99 23.41 -28.79
CA ALA A 79 -15.68 24.51 -29.45
C ALA A 79 -16.98 24.08 -30.13
#